data_AF-A0A1T3CJ87-F1
#
_entry.id   AF-A0A1T3CJ87-F1
#
_cell.length_a   1.000
_cell.length_b   1.000
_cell.length_c   1.000
_cell.angle_alpha   90.00
_cell.angle_beta   90.00
_cell.angle_gamma   90.00
#
_symmetry.space_group_name_H-M   'P 1'
#
loop_
_entity.id
_entity.type
_entity.pdbx_description
1 polymer ?
#
loop_
_entity_poly.entity_id
_entity_poly.type
_entity_poly.pdbx_seq_one_letter_code
_entity_poly.pdbx_strand_id
1 'polypeptide(L)'
;MDQENIPSKAKRGFSNRDMAVIQKTDEEQKQLYAFINKHSQFSEEEKNALQIDSVPAFIKQWKLAIDSRGKFEASHEHGAGLAARRAQQFAESAYDVLQHMNPIVQLVQDFGAPYGGMAIGVISFLFTVIRNRAKLEASIYDTLLQIRDRTAGLEVFRHIYDDDHELDQQLQSKIVQAYKSFMSFCIEATRFYSSGSMRRWLRSTWSFSHSLEDRASEVQKSLVDVRYTSEELLSKNVDRIKQINLDQMEEIKRLQEQIEKLQIGRDNDRLLAIQKLLHLEIYSQEL
;
A
#
# COMPACT_ATOMS: atom_id res chain seq x y z
N MET A 1 17.92 -42.67 -7.18
CA MET A 1 16.48 -42.40 -6.99
C MET A 1 16.41 -41.32 -5.94
N ASP A 2 16.63 -40.09 -6.38
CA ASP A 2 16.76 -38.94 -5.51
C ASP A 2 15.38 -38.34 -5.31
N GLN A 3 14.90 -38.37 -4.06
CA GLN A 3 13.76 -37.58 -3.65
C GLN A 3 14.20 -36.12 -3.61
N GLU A 4 13.80 -35.37 -4.64
CA GLU A 4 13.83 -33.92 -4.64
C GLU A 4 13.10 -33.41 -3.40
N ASN A 5 13.90 -32.77 -2.55
CA ASN A 5 13.48 -32.02 -1.39
C ASN A 5 12.81 -30.74 -1.91
N ILE A 6 11.50 -30.81 -2.19
CA ILE A 6 10.69 -29.64 -2.55
C ILE A 6 10.66 -28.72 -1.32
N PRO A 7 11.20 -27.50 -1.38
CA PRO A 7 11.13 -26.59 -0.24
C PRO A 7 9.67 -26.24 0.02
N SER A 8 9.22 -26.49 1.26
CA SER A 8 7.85 -26.20 1.68
C SER A 8 7.55 -24.72 1.43
N LYS A 9 6.53 -24.42 0.62
CA LYS A 9 6.00 -23.06 0.43
C LYS A 9 5.78 -22.41 1.81
N ALA A 10 6.60 -21.41 2.12
CA ALA A 10 6.51 -20.64 3.36
C ALA A 10 5.11 -20.01 3.51
N LYS A 11 4.67 -19.86 4.76
CA LYS A 11 3.32 -19.45 5.14
C LYS A 11 2.95 -18.09 4.54
N ARG A 12 1.92 -18.07 3.68
CA ARG A 12 1.24 -16.82 3.29
C ARG A 12 0.60 -16.19 4.52
N GLY A 13 1.17 -15.09 5.03
CA GLY A 13 0.54 -14.30 6.09
C GLY A 13 1.53 -13.44 6.88
N PHE A 14 1.00 -12.43 7.56
CA PHE A 14 1.79 -11.56 8.43
C PHE A 14 2.42 -12.34 9.60
N SER A 15 3.50 -11.79 10.16
CA SER A 15 4.11 -12.34 11.38
C SER A 15 3.09 -12.43 12.53
N ASN A 16 3.29 -13.34 13.49
CA ASN A 16 2.39 -13.45 14.65
C ASN A 16 2.23 -12.12 15.41
N ARG A 17 3.29 -11.31 15.45
CA ARG A 17 3.28 -9.99 16.09
C ARG A 17 2.39 -9.03 15.31
N ASP A 18 2.54 -8.99 13.99
CA ASP A 18 1.76 -8.12 13.13
C ASP A 18 0.28 -8.56 13.10
N MET A 19 0.00 -9.86 13.10
CA MET A 19 -1.36 -10.40 13.25
C MET A 19 -2.02 -9.94 14.55
N ALA A 20 -1.28 -9.92 15.67
CA ALA A 20 -1.80 -9.41 16.94
C ALA A 20 -2.12 -7.90 16.89
N VAL A 21 -1.33 -7.11 16.14
CA VAL A 21 -1.61 -5.69 15.89
C VAL A 21 -2.88 -5.53 15.08
N ILE A 22 -3.02 -6.27 13.97
CA ILE A 22 -4.22 -6.22 13.11
C ILE A 22 -5.46 -6.61 13.91
N GLN A 23 -5.40 -7.71 14.67
CA GLN A 23 -6.52 -8.16 15.51
C GLN A 23 -6.94 -7.08 16.52
N LYS A 24 -5.97 -6.43 17.17
CA LYS A 24 -6.27 -5.36 18.12
C LYS A 24 -6.93 -4.17 17.43
N THR A 25 -6.42 -3.76 16.26
CA THR A 25 -7.01 -2.67 15.47
C THR A 25 -8.41 -3.02 14.98
N ASP A 26 -8.67 -4.27 14.62
CA ASP A 26 -9.99 -4.77 14.23
C ASP A 26 -10.99 -4.71 15.42
N GLU A 27 -10.54 -5.05 16.62
CA GLU A 27 -11.35 -4.94 17.84
C GLU A 27 -11.67 -3.47 18.19
N GLU A 28 -10.72 -2.55 18.03
CA GLU A 28 -10.96 -1.11 18.20
C GLU A 28 -12.01 -0.59 17.21
N GLN A 29 -12.03 -1.11 15.97
CA GLN A 29 -13.07 -0.79 14.99
C GLN A 29 -14.44 -1.35 15.40
N LYS A 30 -14.52 -2.59 15.89
CA LYS A 30 -15.78 -3.16 16.42
C LYS A 30 -16.35 -2.33 17.56
N GLN A 31 -15.48 -1.89 18.47
CA GLN A 31 -15.89 -1.01 19.56
C GLN A 31 -16.44 0.32 19.04
N LEU A 32 -15.83 0.88 17.99
CA LEU A 32 -16.35 2.08 17.33
C LEU A 32 -17.73 1.83 16.70
N TYR A 33 -17.95 0.71 16.00
CA TYR A 33 -19.26 0.36 15.43
C TYR A 33 -20.32 0.26 16.52
N ALA A 34 -20.00 -0.44 17.62
CA ALA A 34 -20.90 -0.57 18.76
C ALA A 34 -21.21 0.79 19.41
N PHE A 35 -20.21 1.68 19.51
CA PHE A 35 -20.40 3.04 19.99
C PHE A 35 -21.34 3.83 19.07
N ILE A 36 -21.10 3.83 17.76
CA ILE A 36 -21.91 4.58 16.78
C ILE A 36 -23.37 4.13 16.80
N ASN A 37 -23.60 2.81 16.79
CA ASN A 37 -24.95 2.25 16.78
C ASN A 37 -25.75 2.54 18.06
N LYS A 38 -25.07 2.74 19.20
CA LYS A 38 -25.71 3.08 20.48
C LYS A 38 -26.09 4.55 20.60
N HIS A 39 -25.47 5.44 19.82
CA HIS A 39 -25.67 6.88 19.95
C HIS A 39 -26.63 7.43 18.88
N SER A 40 -27.72 8.05 19.32
CA SER A 40 -28.73 8.68 18.45
C SER A 40 -28.26 9.97 17.76
N GLN A 41 -27.08 10.47 18.11
CA GLN A 41 -26.51 11.70 17.55
C GLN A 41 -25.98 11.57 16.11
N PHE A 42 -25.93 10.34 15.60
CA PHE A 42 -25.51 10.06 14.23
C PHE A 42 -26.72 9.88 13.34
N SER A 43 -26.68 10.47 12.14
CA SER A 43 -27.75 10.30 11.16
C SER A 43 -27.75 8.87 10.61
N GLU A 44 -28.88 8.44 10.05
CA GLU A 44 -28.96 7.14 9.38
C GLU A 44 -28.01 7.05 8.19
N GLU A 45 -27.75 8.17 7.51
CA GLU A 45 -26.73 8.25 6.47
C GLU A 45 -25.32 7.99 7.01
N GLU A 46 -24.97 8.61 8.15
CA GLU A 46 -23.69 8.36 8.82
C GLU A 46 -23.59 6.88 9.21
N LYS A 47 -24.61 6.30 9.85
CA LYS A 47 -24.58 4.87 10.24
C LYS A 47 -24.48 3.93 9.04
N ASN A 48 -25.17 4.22 7.94
CA ASN A 48 -25.10 3.41 6.73
C ASN A 48 -23.71 3.45 6.08
N ALA A 49 -22.92 4.52 6.29
CA ALA A 49 -21.56 4.58 5.78
C ALA A 49 -20.63 3.53 6.41
N LEU A 50 -20.95 3.01 7.60
CA LEU A 50 -20.22 1.88 8.20
C LEU A 50 -20.41 0.57 7.45
N GLN A 51 -21.51 0.43 6.69
CA GLN A 51 -21.79 -0.79 5.94
C GLN A 51 -21.09 -0.83 4.58
N ILE A 52 -20.32 0.22 4.24
CA ILE A 52 -19.56 0.27 3.01
C ILE A 52 -18.32 -0.63 3.15
N ASP A 53 -18.25 -1.64 2.30
CA ASP A 53 -17.21 -2.67 2.32
C ASP A 53 -16.16 -2.50 1.21
N SER A 54 -16.36 -1.54 0.30
CA SER A 54 -15.54 -1.40 -0.89
C SER A 54 -15.44 0.04 -1.37
N VAL A 55 -14.28 0.40 -1.95
CA VAL A 55 -14.02 1.74 -2.51
C VAL A 55 -15.03 2.11 -3.61
N PRO A 56 -15.41 1.21 -4.55
CA PRO A 56 -16.47 1.52 -5.52
C PRO A 56 -17.83 1.84 -4.88
N ALA A 57 -18.21 1.12 -3.82
CA ALA A 57 -19.44 1.41 -3.09
C ALA A 57 -19.39 2.77 -2.40
N PHE A 58 -18.25 3.12 -1.78
CA PHE A 58 -18.02 4.45 -1.24
C PHE A 58 -18.19 5.52 -2.32
N ILE A 59 -17.53 5.39 -3.47
CA ILE A 59 -17.59 6.37 -4.57
C ILE A 59 -19.03 6.59 -5.02
N LYS A 60 -19.79 5.51 -5.21
CA LYS A 60 -21.17 5.58 -5.67
C LYS A 60 -22.03 6.35 -4.66
N GLN A 61 -21.93 6.03 -3.38
CA GLN A 61 -22.68 6.73 -2.32
C GLN A 61 -22.23 8.18 -2.17
N TRP A 62 -20.92 8.42 -2.24
CA TRP A 62 -20.31 9.74 -2.09
C TRP A 62 -20.73 10.71 -3.20
N LYS A 63 -20.67 10.28 -4.47
CA LYS A 63 -21.11 11.07 -5.63
C LYS A 63 -22.58 11.45 -5.54
N LEU A 64 -23.46 10.49 -5.24
CA LEU A 64 -24.89 10.74 -5.09
C LEU A 64 -25.17 11.84 -4.05
N ALA A 65 -24.46 11.80 -2.93
CA ALA A 65 -24.67 12.72 -1.84
C ALA A 65 -24.05 14.12 -2.08
N ILE A 66 -22.98 14.21 -2.86
CA ILE A 66 -22.45 15.50 -3.35
C ILE A 66 -23.42 16.12 -4.36
N ASP A 67 -23.89 15.34 -5.33
CA ASP A 67 -24.78 15.80 -6.39
C ASP A 67 -26.13 16.30 -5.85
N SER A 68 -26.69 15.60 -4.85
CA SER A 68 -27.93 16.02 -4.19
C SER A 68 -27.77 17.34 -3.44
N ARG A 69 -26.60 17.57 -2.84
CA ARG A 69 -26.30 18.79 -2.09
C ARG A 69 -26.01 19.96 -3.03
N GLY A 70 -25.27 19.74 -4.11
CA GLY A 70 -25.01 20.76 -5.13
C GLY A 70 -26.30 21.26 -5.78
N LYS A 71 -27.27 20.37 -6.06
CA LYS A 71 -28.60 20.74 -6.58
C LYS A 71 -29.44 21.53 -5.56
N PHE A 72 -29.37 21.18 -4.28
CA PHE A 72 -30.05 21.89 -3.21
C PHE A 72 -29.47 23.29 -2.99
N GLU A 73 -28.14 23.44 -3.01
CA GLU A 73 -27.45 24.70 -2.75
C GLU A 73 -27.50 25.65 -3.95
N ALA A 74 -27.50 25.14 -5.19
CA ALA A 74 -27.74 25.94 -6.39
C ALA A 74 -29.14 26.62 -6.41
N SER A 75 -30.09 26.12 -5.62
CA SER A 75 -31.41 26.74 -5.46
C SER A 75 -31.48 27.80 -4.34
N HIS A 76 -30.40 28.01 -3.58
CA HIS A 76 -30.33 28.95 -2.45
C HIS A 76 -29.10 29.88 -2.60
N GLU A 77 -29.25 30.88 -3.47
CA GLU A 77 -28.14 31.58 -4.13
C GLU A 77 -27.35 32.58 -3.28
N HIS A 78 -27.70 32.85 -2.01
CA HIS A 78 -27.03 33.88 -1.20
C HIS A 78 -26.52 33.34 0.15
N GLY A 79 -25.20 33.19 0.27
CA GLY A 79 -24.47 32.96 1.54
C GLY A 79 -23.81 31.57 1.73
N ALA A 80 -24.29 30.53 1.05
CA ALA A 80 -23.81 29.15 1.22
C ALA A 80 -22.54 28.80 0.39
N GLY A 81 -22.17 29.63 -0.59
CA GLY A 81 -21.15 29.30 -1.61
C GLY A 81 -19.75 28.98 -1.07
N LEU A 82 -19.31 29.59 0.03
CA LEU A 82 -17.99 29.30 0.62
C LEU A 82 -17.96 27.94 1.33
N ALA A 83 -19.05 27.58 2.03
CA ALA A 83 -19.19 26.30 2.69
C ALA A 83 -19.35 25.18 1.65
N ALA A 84 -20.11 25.44 0.59
CA ALA A 84 -20.27 24.55 -0.57
C ALA A 84 -18.92 24.25 -1.24
N ARG A 85 -18.14 25.30 -1.54
CA ARG A 85 -16.81 25.14 -2.16
C ARG A 85 -15.84 24.34 -1.27
N ARG A 86 -15.85 24.56 0.04
CA ARG A 86 -15.04 23.77 0.99
C ARG A 86 -15.49 22.31 1.08
N ALA A 87 -16.80 22.06 1.08
CA ALA A 87 -17.34 20.71 1.07
C ALA A 87 -17.02 19.97 -0.24
N GLN A 88 -16.99 20.69 -1.37
CA GLN A 88 -16.63 20.14 -2.68
C GLN A 88 -15.13 19.83 -2.79
N GLN A 89 -14.25 20.74 -2.34
CA GLN A 89 -12.81 20.47 -2.24
C GLN A 89 -12.49 19.31 -1.29
N PHE A 90 -13.23 19.22 -0.18
CA PHE A 90 -13.14 18.08 0.74
C PHE A 90 -13.59 16.78 0.06
N ALA A 91 -14.66 16.83 -0.70
CA ALA A 91 -15.18 15.68 -1.42
C ALA A 91 -14.19 15.10 -2.44
N GLU A 92 -13.50 15.96 -3.19
CA GLU A 92 -12.41 15.56 -4.10
C GLU A 92 -11.26 14.91 -3.31
N SER A 93 -10.87 15.51 -2.19
CA SER A 93 -9.76 15.03 -1.36
C SER A 93 -10.05 13.71 -0.63
N ALA A 94 -11.29 13.48 -0.20
CA ALA A 94 -11.71 12.25 0.48
C ALA A 94 -11.61 11.03 -0.44
N TYR A 95 -11.96 11.21 -1.72
CA TYR A 95 -11.77 10.20 -2.74
C TYR A 95 -10.29 9.85 -2.90
N ASP A 96 -9.43 10.85 -3.05
CA ASP A 96 -8.00 10.62 -3.24
C ASP A 96 -7.39 9.90 -2.04
N VAL A 97 -7.71 10.31 -0.81
CA VAL A 97 -7.19 9.65 0.40
C VAL A 97 -7.59 8.18 0.44
N LEU A 98 -8.86 7.87 0.16
CA LEU A 98 -9.31 6.47 0.18
C LEU A 98 -8.61 5.64 -0.91
N GLN A 99 -8.47 6.18 -2.12
CA GLN A 99 -7.77 5.50 -3.22
C GLN A 99 -6.32 5.17 -2.86
N HIS A 100 -5.59 6.13 -2.29
CA HIS A 100 -4.19 5.91 -1.96
C HIS A 100 -3.98 5.01 -0.73
N MET A 101 -4.93 4.97 0.21
CA MET A 101 -4.89 4.05 1.34
C MET A 101 -5.40 2.65 1.01
N ASN A 102 -6.18 2.49 -0.06
CA ASN A 102 -6.79 1.23 -0.45
C ASN A 102 -5.77 0.09 -0.63
N PRO A 103 -4.58 0.26 -1.25
CA PRO A 103 -3.57 -0.79 -1.33
C PRO A 103 -3.14 -1.33 0.05
N ILE A 104 -2.91 -0.45 1.03
CA ILE A 104 -2.57 -0.87 2.40
C ILE A 104 -3.75 -1.64 3.03
N VAL A 105 -4.97 -1.13 2.88
CA VAL A 105 -6.18 -1.76 3.44
C VAL A 105 -6.42 -3.14 2.81
N GLN A 106 -6.29 -3.27 1.49
CA GLN A 106 -6.45 -4.53 0.78
C GLN A 106 -5.37 -5.53 1.19
N LEU A 107 -4.12 -5.12 1.32
CA LEU A 107 -3.05 -6.00 1.81
C LEU A 107 -3.35 -6.52 3.21
N VAL A 108 -3.83 -5.67 4.12
CA VAL A 108 -4.22 -6.12 5.46
C VAL A 108 -5.45 -7.04 5.42
N GLN A 109 -6.42 -6.78 4.56
CA GLN A 109 -7.60 -7.63 4.40
C GLN A 109 -7.25 -9.02 3.82
N ASP A 110 -6.38 -9.06 2.81
CA ASP A 110 -6.01 -10.30 2.11
C ASP A 110 -5.10 -11.19 2.96
N PHE A 111 -4.10 -10.61 3.62
CA PHE A 111 -3.08 -11.35 4.37
C PHE A 111 -3.31 -11.39 5.89
N GLY A 112 -4.21 -10.54 6.40
CA GLY A 112 -4.60 -10.46 7.81
C GLY A 112 -5.91 -11.15 8.14
N ALA A 113 -6.49 -11.89 7.19
CA ALA A 113 -7.74 -12.63 7.39
C ALA A 113 -7.69 -13.48 8.68
N PRO A 114 -8.74 -13.48 9.52
CA PRO A 114 -10.10 -12.94 9.26
C PRO A 114 -10.29 -11.44 9.60
N TYR A 115 -9.23 -10.68 9.84
CA TYR A 115 -9.29 -9.29 10.29
C TYR A 115 -9.13 -8.29 9.14
N GLY A 116 -9.52 -7.03 9.36
CA GLY A 116 -9.26 -5.92 8.43
C GLY A 116 -10.42 -5.50 7.52
N GLY A 117 -11.50 -6.29 7.48
CA GLY A 117 -12.67 -6.05 6.61
C GLY A 117 -13.52 -4.82 6.96
N MET A 118 -13.34 -4.22 8.14
CA MET A 118 -14.14 -3.06 8.58
C MET A 118 -13.54 -1.70 8.21
N ALA A 119 -12.30 -1.68 7.70
CA ALA A 119 -11.54 -0.45 7.54
C ALA A 119 -12.21 0.54 6.59
N ILE A 120 -12.70 0.04 5.44
CA ILE A 120 -13.37 0.88 4.44
C ILE A 120 -14.63 1.53 5.04
N GLY A 121 -15.39 0.80 5.85
CA GLY A 121 -16.57 1.33 6.52
C GLY A 121 -16.23 2.44 7.52
N VAL A 122 -15.16 2.30 8.30
CA VAL A 122 -14.70 3.33 9.25
C VAL A 122 -14.22 4.60 8.52
N ILE A 123 -13.46 4.45 7.44
CA ILE A 123 -12.97 5.57 6.64
C ILE A 123 -14.17 6.31 6.00
N SER A 124 -15.11 5.54 5.43
CA SER A 124 -16.31 6.07 4.81
C SER A 124 -17.20 6.80 5.83
N PHE A 125 -17.31 6.26 7.04
CA PHE A 125 -18.01 6.90 8.16
C PHE A 125 -17.39 8.26 8.49
N LEU A 126 -16.07 8.31 8.69
CA LEU A 126 -15.37 9.54 9.02
C LEU A 126 -15.62 10.63 7.96
N PHE A 127 -15.50 10.31 6.67
CA PHE A 127 -15.75 11.28 5.61
C PHE A 127 -17.20 11.75 5.59
N THR A 128 -18.16 10.86 5.80
CA THR A 128 -19.59 11.19 5.87
C THR A 128 -19.87 12.12 7.06
N VAL A 129 -19.31 11.84 8.23
CA VAL A 129 -19.43 12.69 9.42
C VAL A 129 -18.80 14.06 9.18
N ILE A 130 -17.59 14.12 8.62
CA ILE A 130 -16.92 15.39 8.35
C ILE A 130 -17.75 16.26 7.41
N ARG A 131 -18.30 15.67 6.34
CA ARG A 131 -19.12 16.40 5.36
C ARG A 131 -20.43 16.91 5.96
N ASN A 132 -21.10 16.08 6.76
CA ASN A 132 -22.38 16.43 7.38
C ASN A 132 -22.21 17.48 8.47
N ARG A 133 -21.02 17.59 9.07
CA ARG A 133 -20.73 18.59 10.10
C ARG A 133 -20.02 19.79 9.47
N ALA A 134 -20.77 20.88 9.26
CA ALA A 134 -20.35 22.14 8.60
C ALA A 134 -19.07 22.83 9.13
N LYS A 135 -18.47 22.34 10.21
CA LYS A 135 -17.16 22.77 10.72
C LYS A 135 -16.13 21.70 10.40
N LEU A 136 -15.71 21.68 9.13
CA LEU A 136 -14.42 21.12 8.75
C LEU A 136 -13.35 21.80 9.60
N GLU A 137 -12.70 21.05 10.49
CA GLU A 137 -11.51 21.59 11.15
C GLU A 137 -10.38 21.47 10.14
N ALA A 138 -9.79 22.61 9.80
CA ALA A 138 -8.69 22.68 8.83
C ALA A 138 -7.58 21.69 9.18
N SER A 139 -7.30 21.44 10.46
CA SER A 139 -6.28 20.48 10.90
C SER A 139 -6.54 19.03 10.48
N ILE A 140 -7.78 18.52 10.59
CA ILE A 140 -8.12 17.16 10.18
C ILE A 140 -8.09 17.05 8.65
N TYR A 141 -8.56 18.10 7.96
CA TYR A 141 -8.50 18.18 6.51
C TYR A 141 -7.06 18.22 5.98
N ASP A 142 -6.23 19.12 6.52
CA ASP A 142 -4.83 19.26 6.15
C ASP A 142 -4.05 17.98 6.47
N THR A 143 -4.40 17.29 7.55
CA THR A 143 -3.83 15.96 7.87
C THR A 143 -4.19 14.93 6.81
N LEU A 144 -5.46 14.85 6.41
CA LEU A 144 -5.90 13.92 5.37
C LEU A 144 -5.20 14.21 4.03
N LEU A 145 -5.04 15.48 3.67
CA LEU A 145 -4.26 15.90 2.50
C LEU A 145 -2.78 15.51 2.60
N GLN A 146 -2.18 15.71 3.77
CA GLN A 146 -0.80 15.35 4.04
C GLN A 146 -0.57 13.83 4.04
N ILE A 147 -1.59 13.04 4.37
CA ILE A 147 -1.60 11.59 4.24
C ILE A 147 -1.65 11.23 2.75
N ARG A 148 -2.58 11.82 1.98
CA ARG A 148 -2.69 11.64 0.52
C ARG A 148 -1.34 11.82 -0.17
N ASP A 149 -0.67 12.94 0.07
CA ASP A 149 0.59 13.29 -0.61
C ASP A 149 1.73 12.30 -0.31
N ARG A 150 1.68 11.62 0.85
CA ARG A 150 2.69 10.63 1.26
C ARG A 150 2.33 9.19 0.88
N THR A 151 1.07 8.95 0.50
CA THR A 151 0.55 7.64 0.06
C THR A 151 0.60 7.45 -1.47
N ALA A 152 1.16 8.40 -2.22
CA ALA A 152 1.42 8.21 -3.64
C ALA A 152 2.47 7.10 -3.86
N GLY A 153 2.18 6.15 -4.74
CA GLY A 153 3.11 5.08 -5.13
C GLY A 153 3.01 3.77 -4.33
N LEU A 154 2.05 3.64 -3.40
CA LEU A 154 1.91 2.41 -2.59
C LEU A 154 1.31 1.21 -3.36
N GLU A 155 0.77 1.42 -4.57
CA GLU A 155 0.23 0.33 -5.41
C GLU A 155 1.29 -0.72 -5.81
N VAL A 156 2.57 -0.33 -5.79
CA VAL A 156 3.70 -1.20 -6.18
C VAL A 156 3.94 -2.33 -5.17
N PHE A 157 3.48 -2.18 -3.91
CA PHE A 157 3.81 -3.11 -2.82
C PHE A 157 3.16 -4.48 -2.91
N ARG A 158 2.10 -4.61 -3.71
CA ARG A 158 1.39 -5.88 -3.89
C ARG A 158 2.26 -6.93 -4.61
N HIS A 159 3.28 -6.48 -5.35
CA HIS A 159 4.20 -7.35 -6.10
C HIS A 159 5.45 -7.76 -5.32
N ILE A 160 5.71 -7.18 -4.14
CA ILE A 160 6.93 -7.41 -3.34
C ILE A 160 6.70 -8.54 -2.30
N TYR A 161 5.50 -9.11 -2.25
CA TYR A 161 5.06 -9.99 -1.16
C TYR A 161 5.47 -11.47 -1.29
N ASP A 162 6.19 -11.85 -2.36
CA ASP A 162 6.42 -13.25 -2.72
C ASP A 162 7.79 -13.84 -2.28
N ASP A 163 8.67 -13.07 -1.65
CA ASP A 163 9.99 -13.54 -1.20
C ASP A 163 10.10 -13.66 0.34
N ASP A 164 10.77 -14.71 0.82
CA ASP A 164 11.02 -14.99 2.24
C ASP A 164 12.30 -14.28 2.73
N HIS A 165 12.47 -13.02 2.34
CA HIS A 165 13.63 -12.20 2.73
C HIS A 165 13.31 -11.34 3.96
N GLU A 166 14.29 -11.11 4.83
CA GLU A 166 14.13 -10.31 6.06
C GLU A 166 13.60 -8.89 5.81
N LEU A 167 13.83 -8.34 4.62
CA LEU A 167 13.43 -7.00 4.25
C LEU A 167 11.96 -6.96 3.81
N ASP A 168 11.46 -8.04 3.22
CA ASP A 168 10.04 -8.19 2.89
C ASP A 168 9.23 -8.31 4.19
N GLN A 169 9.73 -9.06 5.18
CA GLN A 169 9.14 -9.09 6.53
C GLN A 169 9.15 -7.70 7.21
N GLN A 170 10.21 -6.91 7.04
CA GLN A 170 10.26 -5.54 7.53
C GLN A 170 9.23 -4.65 6.83
N LEU A 171 9.13 -4.71 5.50
CA LEU A 171 8.14 -3.97 4.72
C LEU A 171 6.71 -4.34 5.15
N GLN A 172 6.42 -5.63 5.31
CA GLN A 172 5.15 -6.13 5.83
C GLN A 172 4.81 -5.51 7.19
N SER A 173 5.76 -5.51 8.13
CA SER A 173 5.53 -4.92 9.44
C SER A 173 5.30 -3.41 9.36
N LYS A 174 6.02 -2.69 8.49
CA LYS A 174 5.79 -1.26 8.25
C LYS A 174 4.40 -0.99 7.68
N ILE A 175 3.93 -1.81 6.74
CA ILE A 175 2.56 -1.72 6.19
C ILE A 175 1.51 -1.90 7.29
N VAL A 176 1.71 -2.87 8.19
CA VAL A 176 0.80 -3.09 9.33
C VAL A 176 0.83 -1.91 10.31
N GLN A 177 1.99 -1.31 10.57
CA GLN A 177 2.04 -0.09 11.38
C GLN A 177 1.32 1.08 10.70
N ALA A 178 1.49 1.26 9.38
CA ALA A 178 0.80 2.31 8.64
C ALA A 178 -0.73 2.13 8.67
N TYR A 179 -1.20 0.90 8.47
CA TYR A 179 -2.61 0.55 8.64
C TYR A 179 -3.11 0.90 10.04
N LYS A 180 -2.43 0.40 11.08
CA LYS A 180 -2.80 0.65 12.48
C LYS A 180 -2.86 2.14 12.79
N SER A 181 -1.82 2.90 12.46
CA SER A 181 -1.76 4.33 12.72
C SER A 181 -2.89 5.07 12.00
N PHE A 182 -3.18 4.73 10.74
CA PHE A 182 -4.26 5.36 9.99
C PHE A 182 -5.63 5.04 10.58
N MET A 183 -5.89 3.77 10.93
CA MET A 183 -7.14 3.38 11.58
C MET A 183 -7.32 4.03 12.94
N SER A 184 -6.27 4.10 13.77
CA SER A 184 -6.31 4.82 15.04
C SER A 184 -6.63 6.30 14.84
N PHE A 185 -6.03 6.96 13.83
CA PHE A 185 -6.39 8.33 13.47
C PHE A 185 -7.87 8.45 13.09
N CYS A 186 -8.38 7.57 12.23
CA CYS A 186 -9.78 7.62 11.82
C CYS A 186 -10.76 7.43 12.98
N ILE A 187 -10.44 6.51 13.91
CA ILE A 187 -11.25 6.25 15.10
C ILE A 187 -11.25 7.47 16.03
N GLU A 188 -10.09 8.07 16.31
CA GLU A 188 -9.99 9.24 17.19
C GLU A 188 -10.61 10.49 16.56
N ALA A 189 -10.39 10.73 15.26
CA ALA A 189 -11.05 11.80 14.52
C ALA A 189 -12.58 11.63 14.54
N THR A 190 -13.07 10.39 14.43
CA THR A 190 -14.49 10.10 14.54
C THR A 190 -15.03 10.43 15.92
N ARG A 191 -14.36 9.98 16.99
CA ARG A 191 -14.75 10.27 18.38
C ARG A 191 -14.78 11.77 18.66
N PHE A 192 -13.82 12.51 18.11
CA PHE A 192 -13.79 13.96 18.18
C PHE A 192 -15.07 14.60 17.61
N TYR A 193 -15.43 14.23 16.38
CA TYR A 193 -16.63 14.75 15.74
C TYR A 193 -17.93 14.32 16.42
N SER A 194 -17.92 13.21 17.14
CA SER A 194 -19.08 12.68 17.87
C SER A 194 -19.48 13.55 19.07
N SER A 195 -18.54 14.30 19.65
CA SER A 195 -18.70 14.96 20.95
C SER A 195 -19.43 16.32 20.90
N GLY A 196 -20.70 16.37 20.45
CA GLY A 196 -21.44 17.62 20.17
C GLY A 196 -21.44 18.69 21.28
N SER A 197 -21.62 18.31 22.55
CA SER A 197 -21.63 19.21 23.72
C SER A 197 -20.28 19.26 24.48
N MET A 198 -19.47 18.20 24.38
CA MET A 198 -18.16 18.11 25.03
C MET A 198 -17.04 18.79 24.21
N ARG A 199 -17.29 19.17 22.94
CA ARG A 199 -16.38 19.98 22.12
C ARG A 199 -15.90 21.27 22.79
N ARG A 200 -16.73 21.96 23.59
CA ARG A 200 -16.28 23.17 24.34
C ARG A 200 -15.30 22.81 25.46
N TRP A 201 -15.42 21.62 26.04
CA TRP A 201 -14.58 21.13 27.12
C TRP A 201 -13.30 20.46 26.58
N LEU A 202 -13.41 19.63 25.54
CA LEU A 202 -12.29 18.99 24.84
C LEU A 202 -11.40 19.98 24.10
N ARG A 203 -11.95 21.09 23.58
CA ARG A 203 -11.16 22.20 23.01
C ARG A 203 -10.43 23.00 24.09
N SER A 204 -10.89 22.97 25.34
CA SER A 204 -10.20 23.60 26.48
C SER A 204 -9.11 22.71 27.07
N THR A 205 -9.16 21.40 26.83
CA THR A 205 -8.06 20.49 27.13
C THR A 205 -7.10 20.45 25.94
N TRP A 206 -6.01 21.23 26.02
CA TRP A 206 -4.83 21.20 25.13
C TRP A 206 -4.42 19.79 24.67
N SER A 207 -4.65 18.78 25.52
CA SER A 207 -4.35 17.36 25.29
C SER A 207 -5.02 16.72 24.08
N PHE A 208 -6.25 17.12 23.69
CA PHE A 208 -6.95 16.42 22.59
C PHE A 208 -6.49 16.89 21.21
N SER A 209 -6.29 18.21 21.03
CA SER A 209 -5.71 18.76 19.79
C SER A 209 -4.32 18.17 19.52
N HIS A 210 -3.48 18.11 20.56
CA HIS A 210 -2.18 17.42 20.45
C HIS A 210 -2.34 15.94 20.13
N SER A 211 -3.29 15.23 20.75
CA SER A 211 -3.49 13.81 20.44
C SER A 211 -3.82 13.53 18.97
N LEU A 212 -4.61 14.38 18.31
CA LEU A 212 -4.95 14.20 16.89
C LEU A 212 -3.79 14.59 15.96
N GLU A 213 -3.04 15.64 16.31
CA GLU A 213 -1.81 16.05 15.61
C GLU A 213 -0.67 15.03 15.78
N ASP A 214 -0.54 14.43 16.96
CA ASP A 214 0.39 13.35 17.26
C ASP A 214 0.04 12.10 16.44
N ARG A 215 -1.25 11.76 16.35
CA ARG A 215 -1.72 10.66 15.51
C ARG A 215 -1.50 10.95 14.03
N ALA A 216 -1.77 12.17 13.59
CA ALA A 216 -1.46 12.61 12.23
C ALA A 216 0.03 12.42 11.92
N SER A 217 0.91 12.86 12.82
CA SER A 217 2.36 12.72 12.69
C SER A 217 2.80 11.26 12.70
N GLU A 218 2.17 10.41 13.52
CA GLU A 218 2.41 8.96 13.56
C GLU A 218 2.04 8.30 12.22
N VAL A 219 0.89 8.65 11.63
CA VAL A 219 0.49 8.18 10.30
C VAL A 219 1.52 8.61 9.27
N GLN A 220 1.87 9.90 9.23
CA GLN A 220 2.84 10.41 8.26
C GLN A 220 4.19 9.70 8.36
N LYS A 221 4.69 9.51 9.59
CA LYS A 221 5.94 8.79 9.84
C LYS A 221 5.84 7.34 9.36
N SER A 222 4.76 6.64 9.68
CA SER A 222 4.58 5.25 9.27
C SER A 222 4.54 5.06 7.75
N LEU A 223 3.93 6.01 7.03
CA LEU A 223 3.88 6.01 5.57
C LEU A 223 5.25 6.29 4.94
N VAL A 224 6.00 7.23 5.52
CA VAL A 224 7.38 7.50 5.09
C VAL A 224 8.27 6.28 5.33
N ASP A 225 8.12 5.60 6.47
CA ASP A 225 8.86 4.37 6.78
C ASP A 225 8.55 3.27 5.75
N VAL A 226 7.28 3.08 5.38
CA VAL A 226 6.89 2.12 4.33
C VAL A 226 7.59 2.44 3.01
N ARG A 227 7.57 3.72 2.60
CA ARG A 227 8.22 4.16 1.37
C ARG A 227 9.73 3.95 1.41
N TYR A 228 10.39 4.35 2.49
CA TYR A 228 11.84 4.20 2.65
C TYR A 228 12.27 2.73 2.57
N THR A 229 11.59 1.85 3.30
CA THR A 229 11.87 0.40 3.25
C THR A 229 11.63 -0.17 1.85
N SER A 230 10.60 0.30 1.13
CA SER A 230 10.39 -0.11 -0.26
C SER A 230 11.48 0.39 -1.20
N GLU A 231 11.98 1.61 -1.03
CA GLU A 231 13.07 2.16 -1.84
C GLU A 231 14.38 1.39 -1.58
N GLU A 232 14.65 1.00 -0.33
CA GLU A 232 15.78 0.15 0.03
C GLU A 232 15.70 -1.24 -0.63
N LEU A 233 14.51 -1.86 -0.59
CA LEU A 233 14.23 -3.13 -1.26
C LEU A 233 14.44 -3.03 -2.77
N LEU A 234 13.92 -1.98 -3.40
CA LEU A 234 14.10 -1.74 -4.81
C LEU A 234 15.58 -1.59 -5.17
N SER A 235 16.34 -0.81 -4.39
CA SER A 235 17.78 -0.62 -4.60
C SER A 235 18.53 -1.96 -4.52
N LYS A 236 18.25 -2.76 -3.50
CA LYS A 236 18.88 -4.09 -3.33
C LYS A 236 18.54 -5.04 -4.47
N ASN A 237 17.28 -5.06 -4.91
CA ASN A 237 16.85 -5.88 -6.05
C ASN A 237 17.52 -5.44 -7.35
N VAL A 238 17.62 -4.14 -7.59
CA VAL A 238 18.35 -3.61 -8.75
C VAL A 238 19.82 -4.01 -8.70
N ASP A 239 20.47 -3.94 -7.54
CA ASP A 239 21.88 -4.33 -7.40
C ASP A 239 22.08 -5.84 -7.58
N ARG A 240 21.16 -6.66 -7.08
CA ARG A 240 21.15 -8.12 -7.33
C ARG A 240 20.98 -8.44 -8.82
N ILE A 241 20.06 -7.78 -9.51
CA ILE A 241 19.84 -7.97 -10.96
C ILE A 241 21.09 -7.56 -11.73
N LYS A 242 21.75 -6.45 -11.36
CA LYS A 242 23.01 -6.05 -11.99
C LYS A 242 24.09 -7.11 -11.82
N GLN A 243 24.24 -7.68 -10.63
CA GLN A 243 25.21 -8.76 -10.39
C GLN A 243 24.90 -9.99 -11.25
N ILE A 244 23.65 -10.44 -11.28
CA ILE A 244 23.24 -11.57 -12.12
C ILE A 244 23.53 -11.29 -13.60
N ASN A 245 23.25 -10.08 -14.08
CA ASN A 245 23.55 -9.71 -15.46
C ASN A 245 25.06 -9.69 -15.76
N LEU A 246 25.89 -9.29 -14.80
CA LEU A 246 27.35 -9.35 -14.94
C LEU A 246 27.84 -10.79 -14.99
N ASP A 247 27.39 -11.64 -14.07
CA ASP A 247 27.73 -13.06 -14.02
C ASP A 247 27.31 -13.79 -15.31
N GLN A 248 26.09 -13.53 -15.79
CA GLN A 248 25.60 -14.07 -17.05
C GLN A 248 26.44 -13.60 -18.25
N MET A 249 26.87 -12.33 -18.25
CA MET A 249 27.71 -11.80 -19.31
C MET A 249 29.10 -12.46 -19.33
N GLU A 250 29.68 -12.74 -18.16
CA GLU A 250 30.92 -13.52 -18.05
C GLU A 250 30.75 -14.96 -18.53
N GLU A 251 29.65 -15.61 -18.16
CA GLU A 251 29.36 -16.98 -18.59
C GLU A 251 29.14 -17.08 -20.10
N ILE A 252 28.40 -16.14 -20.69
CA ILE A 252 28.24 -16.04 -22.15
C ILE A 252 29.59 -15.90 -22.83
N LYS A 253 30.48 -15.06 -22.31
CA LYS A 253 31.81 -14.84 -22.88
C LYS A 253 32.67 -16.09 -22.81
N ARG A 254 32.63 -16.80 -21.67
CA ARG A 254 33.32 -18.09 -21.48
C ARG A 254 32.80 -19.16 -22.44
N LEU A 255 31.49 -19.25 -22.64
CA LEU A 255 30.88 -20.20 -23.56
C LEU A 255 31.26 -19.89 -25.02
N GLN A 256 31.31 -18.60 -25.39
CA GLN A 256 31.79 -18.18 -26.71
C GLN A 256 33.24 -18.62 -26.96
N GLU A 257 34.15 -18.41 -26.00
CA GLU A 257 35.54 -18.86 -26.11
C GLU A 257 35.67 -20.39 -26.22
N GLN A 258 34.82 -21.15 -25.53
CA GLN A 258 34.80 -22.60 -25.65
C GLN A 258 34.32 -23.06 -27.03
N ILE A 259 33.27 -22.43 -27.56
CA ILE A 259 32.76 -22.71 -28.91
C ILE A 259 33.84 -22.43 -29.95
N GLU A 260 34.55 -21.30 -29.84
CA GLU A 260 35.62 -20.93 -30.77
C GLU A 260 36.76 -21.97 -30.75
N LYS A 261 37.20 -22.41 -29.56
CA LYS A 261 38.21 -23.46 -29.42
C LYS A 261 37.77 -24.78 -30.05
N LEU A 262 36.51 -25.18 -29.86
CA LEU A 262 35.96 -26.40 -30.45
C LEU A 262 35.86 -26.30 -31.98
N GLN A 263 35.53 -25.13 -32.51
CA GLN A 263 35.50 -24.89 -33.96
C GLN A 263 36.92 -25.01 -34.55
N ILE A 264 37.92 -24.36 -33.94
CA ILE A 264 39.32 -24.45 -34.38
C ILE A 264 39.81 -25.91 -34.34
N GLY A 265 39.51 -26.65 -33.26
CA GLY A 265 39.87 -28.06 -33.15
C GLY A 265 39.24 -28.91 -34.27
N ARG A 266 37.94 -28.72 -34.51
CA ARG A 266 37.22 -29.42 -35.58
C ARG A 266 37.77 -29.09 -36.98
N ASP A 267 38.13 -27.84 -37.23
CA ASP A 267 38.68 -27.41 -38.51
C ASP A 267 40.09 -27.98 -38.72
N ASN A 268 40.92 -28.03 -37.68
CA ASN A 268 42.21 -28.72 -37.73
C ASN A 268 42.06 -30.21 -38.00
N ASP A 269 41.11 -30.90 -37.35
CA ASP A 269 40.85 -32.32 -37.60
C ASP A 269 40.43 -32.57 -39.06
N ARG A 270 39.61 -31.67 -39.63
CA ARG A 270 39.22 -31.71 -41.05
C ARG A 270 40.41 -31.49 -41.97
N LEU A 271 41.28 -30.53 -41.67
CA LEU A 271 42.48 -30.27 -42.47
C LEU A 271 43.42 -31.49 -42.46
N LEU A 272 43.62 -32.13 -41.30
CA LEU A 272 44.40 -33.37 -41.19
C LEU A 272 43.78 -34.52 -42.00
N ALA A 273 42.46 -34.67 -41.97
CA ALA A 273 41.77 -35.68 -42.78
C ALA A 273 41.94 -35.42 -44.29
N ILE A 274 41.86 -34.16 -44.73
CA ILE A 274 42.10 -33.77 -46.12
C ILE A 274 43.56 -34.02 -46.51
N GLN A 275 44.53 -33.68 -45.64
CA GLN A 275 45.95 -33.92 -45.88
C GLN A 275 46.26 -35.41 -46.10
N LYS A 276 45.64 -36.29 -45.30
CA LYS A 276 45.71 -37.75 -45.45
C LYS A 276 45.13 -38.23 -46.77
N LEU A 277 43.92 -37.77 -47.14
CA LEU A 277 43.27 -38.16 -48.39
C LEU A 277 44.09 -37.74 -49.63
N LEU A 278 44.72 -36.57 -49.56
CA LEU A 278 45.57 -36.04 -50.63
C LEU A 278 46.99 -36.66 -50.67
N HIS A 279 47.32 -37.60 -49.77
CA HIS A 279 48.64 -38.24 -49.68
C HIS A 279 49.81 -37.24 -49.53
N LEU A 280 49.54 -36.08 -48.92
CA LEU A 280 50.53 -35.02 -48.70
C LEU A 280 51.48 -35.31 -47.54
N GLU A 281 51.28 -36.40 -46.79
CA GLU A 281 52.15 -36.85 -45.70
C GLU A 281 53.57 -37.20 -46.19
N ILE A 282 53.75 -37.50 -47.48
CA ILE A 282 55.04 -37.91 -48.06
C ILE A 282 55.93 -36.70 -48.42
N TYR A 283 55.35 -35.50 -48.60
CA TYR A 283 56.09 -34.32 -49.08
C TYR A 283 56.61 -33.38 -47.98
N SER A 284 56.23 -33.56 -46.70
CA SER A 284 56.66 -32.65 -45.62
C SER A 284 57.90 -33.13 -44.85
N GLN A 285 58.51 -34.26 -45.23
CA GLN A 285 59.72 -34.81 -44.58
C GLN A 285 61.00 -34.65 -45.42
N GLU A 286 60.94 -34.07 -46.62
CA GLU A 286 62.10 -33.92 -47.52
C GLU A 286 62.58 -32.46 -47.73
N LEU A 287 62.31 -31.55 -46.80
CA LEU A 287 62.91 -30.20 -46.79
C LEU A 287 63.53 -29.85 -45.44
#